data_AF-A0A0C2F5K8-F1
#
_entry.id   AF-A0A0C2F5K8-F1
#
_cell.length_a   1.000
_cell.length_b   1.000
_cell.length_c   1.000
_cell.angle_alpha   90.00
_cell.angle_beta   90.00
_cell.angle_gamma   90.00
#
_symmetry.space_group_name_H-M   'P 1'
#
loop_
_entity.id
_entity.type
_entity.pdbx_description
1 polymer ?
#
loop_
_entity_poly.entity_id
_entity_poly.type
_entity_poly.pdbx_seq_one_letter_code
_entity_poly.pdbx_strand_id
1 'polypeptide(L)'
;ARFAEKSGALALVVGPSSRIQRNRKPLKVRASKIPVVVLDDQETQRLRNQLAEAGRSAAVAHLRLDFIDPKPPHVLKLQVGIGTCPL
;
A
#
# COMPACT_ATOMS: atom_id res chain seq x y z
N ALA A 1 -6.26 -7.50 -6.60
CA ALA A 1 -4.91 -7.64 -7.18
C ALA A 1 -4.93 -7.61 -8.71
N ARG A 2 -5.50 -8.60 -9.41
CA ARG A 2 -5.51 -8.66 -10.89
C ARG A 2 -6.02 -7.41 -11.62
N PHE A 3 -7.04 -6.74 -11.08
CA PHE A 3 -7.55 -5.49 -11.66
C PHE A 3 -6.47 -4.40 -11.67
N ALA A 4 -5.89 -4.11 -10.49
CA ALA A 4 -4.81 -3.12 -10.37
C ALA A 4 -3.59 -3.47 -11.24
N GLU A 5 -3.23 -4.75 -11.31
CA GLU A 5 -2.17 -5.24 -12.20
C GLU A 5 -2.47 -4.93 -13.68
N LYS A 6 -3.69 -5.21 -14.15
CA LYS A 6 -4.11 -4.88 -15.53
C LYS A 6 -4.16 -3.37 -15.78
N SER A 7 -4.41 -2.57 -14.76
CA SER A 7 -4.39 -1.11 -14.83
C SER A 7 -2.96 -0.52 -14.85
N GLY A 8 -1.92 -1.35 -14.83
CA GLY A 8 -0.53 -0.88 -14.84
C GLY A 8 -0.03 -0.44 -13.45
N ALA A 9 -0.74 -0.79 -12.37
CA ALA A 9 -0.27 -0.50 -11.02
C ALA A 9 1.00 -1.29 -10.72
N LEU A 10 1.98 -0.65 -10.07
CA LEU A 10 3.22 -1.29 -9.63
C LEU A 10 3.05 -2.09 -8.33
N ALA A 11 2.03 -1.74 -7.53
CA ALA A 11 1.72 -2.38 -6.25
C ALA A 11 0.26 -2.13 -5.87
N LEU A 12 -0.26 -2.92 -4.94
CA LEU A 12 -1.60 -2.75 -4.37
C LEU A 12 -1.52 -2.64 -2.85
N VAL A 13 -1.89 -1.49 -2.30
CA VAL A 13 -2.05 -1.29 -0.86
C VAL A 13 -3.53 -1.45 -0.49
N VAL A 14 -3.85 -2.31 0.48
CA VAL A 14 -5.22 -2.62 0.90
C VAL A 14 -5.34 -2.44 2.41
N GLY A 15 -6.40 -1.78 2.86
CA GLY A 15 -6.66 -1.63 4.29
C GLY A 15 -8.05 -1.05 4.61
N PRO A 16 -8.50 -1.17 5.87
CA PRO A 16 -7.78 -1.83 6.96
C PRO A 16 -7.97 -3.35 6.96
N SER A 17 -7.00 -4.10 7.48
CA SER A 17 -7.01 -5.56 7.53
C SER A 17 -8.24 -6.14 8.22
N SER A 18 -8.82 -5.42 9.19
CA SER A 18 -10.08 -5.74 9.87
C SER A 18 -11.28 -5.87 8.92
N ARG A 19 -11.27 -5.14 7.80
CA ARG A 19 -12.33 -5.15 6.77
C ARG A 19 -12.04 -6.08 5.60
N ILE A 20 -10.83 -6.62 5.52
CA ILE A 20 -10.49 -7.62 4.51
C ILE A 20 -11.04 -8.94 5.03
N GLN A 21 -12.21 -9.35 4.53
CA GLN A 21 -12.73 -10.67 4.81
C GLN A 21 -11.64 -11.69 4.50
N ARG A 22 -11.10 -12.35 5.55
CA ARG A 22 -10.28 -13.55 5.42
C ARG A 22 -11.14 -14.58 4.72
N ASN A 23 -11.11 -14.57 3.39
CA ASN A 23 -11.43 -15.74 2.63
C ASN A 23 -10.49 -16.81 3.23
N ARG A 24 -11.04 -17.79 3.96
CA ARG A 24 -10.28 -18.78 4.76
C ARG A 24 -9.33 -19.65 3.91
N LYS A 25 -9.32 -19.45 2.59
CA LYS A 25 -8.29 -19.96 1.70
C LYS A 25 -7.11 -19.00 1.78
N PRO A 26 -5.90 -19.44 2.17
CA PRO A 26 -4.72 -18.59 2.10
C PRO A 26 -4.74 -17.91 0.74
N LEU A 27 -4.69 -16.57 0.74
CA LEU A 27 -4.55 -15.78 -0.48
C LEU A 27 -3.49 -16.52 -1.28
N LYS A 28 -3.88 -17.15 -2.40
CA LYS A 28 -2.90 -17.82 -3.25
C LYS A 28 -2.00 -16.70 -3.75
N VAL A 29 -0.89 -16.46 -3.03
CA VAL A 29 0.12 -15.44 -3.31
C VAL A 29 0.66 -15.60 -4.74
N ARG A 30 0.40 -16.75 -5.37
CA ARG A 30 0.68 -17.06 -6.78
C ARG A 30 -0.23 -16.39 -7.83
N ALA A 31 -1.22 -15.55 -7.48
CA ALA A 31 -2.22 -15.10 -8.46
C ALA A 31 -1.95 -13.72 -9.11
N SER A 32 -1.00 -12.93 -8.61
CA SER A 32 -0.72 -11.58 -9.10
C SER A 32 0.78 -11.32 -9.10
N LYS A 33 1.29 -10.64 -10.14
CA LYS A 33 2.73 -10.32 -10.26
C LYS A 33 3.13 -9.05 -9.48
N ILE A 34 2.15 -8.30 -8.98
CA ILE A 34 2.39 -7.06 -8.23
C ILE A 34 2.31 -7.33 -6.72
N PRO A 35 3.17 -6.72 -5.90
CA PRO A 35 3.12 -6.86 -4.45
C PRO A 35 1.80 -6.33 -3.89
N VAL A 36 1.25 -7.06 -2.92
CA VAL A 36 0.05 -6.66 -2.18
C VAL A 36 0.45 -6.39 -0.73
N VAL A 37 0.30 -5.14 -0.30
CA VAL A 37 0.57 -4.69 1.07
C VAL A 37 -0.76 -4.56 1.80
N VAL A 38 -0.88 -5.23 2.95
CA VAL A 38 -2.06 -5.14 3.80
C VAL A 38 -1.72 -4.31 5.02
N LEU A 39 -2.45 -3.22 5.21
CA LEU A 39 -2.28 -2.31 6.34
C LEU A 39 -3.32 -2.62 7.43
N ASP A 40 -2.92 -2.44 8.69
CA ASP A 40 -3.87 -2.44 9.79
C ASP A 40 -4.71 -1.14 9.83
N ASP A 41 -5.63 -1.03 10.79
CA ASP A 41 -6.50 0.13 10.98
C ASP A 41 -5.72 1.43 11.24
N GLN A 42 -4.66 1.36 12.05
CA GLN A 42 -3.86 2.52 12.41
C GLN A 42 -3.02 3.00 11.22
N GLU A 43 -2.35 2.08 10.53
CA GLU A 43 -1.56 2.34 9.33
C GLU A 43 -2.43 2.86 8.18
N THR A 44 -3.62 2.29 7.99
CA THR A 44 -4.59 2.77 7.00
C THR A 44 -5.00 4.21 7.26
N GLN A 45 -5.28 4.56 8.52
CA GLN A 45 -5.66 5.92 8.88
C GLN A 45 -4.50 6.90 8.69
N ARG A 46 -3.27 6.51 9.04
CA ARG A 46 -2.07 7.32 8.81
C ARG A 46 -1.86 7.61 7.32
N LEU A 47 -1.95 6.58 6.46
CA LEU A 47 -1.84 6.76 5.01
C LEU A 47 -2.91 7.70 4.46
N ARG A 48 -4.17 7.53 4.89
CA ARG A 48 -5.27 8.41 4.47
C ARG A 48 -5.01 9.87 4.81
N ASN A 49 -4.49 10.14 6.01
CA ASN A 49 -4.19 11.50 6.44
C ASN A 49 -3.09 12.13 5.57
N GLN A 50 -2.01 11.39 5.29
CA GLN A 50 -0.90 11.88 4.46
C GLN A 50 -1.35 12.14 3.01
N LEU A 51 -2.18 11.27 2.44
CA LEU A 51 -2.73 11.47 1.10
C LEU A 51 -3.69 12.66 1.06
N ALA A 52 -4.52 12.86 2.09
CA ALA A 52 -5.41 14.01 2.19
C ALA A 52 -4.64 15.34 2.30
N GLU A 53 -3.51 15.33 3.02
CA GLU A 53 -2.63 16.49 3.13
C GLU A 53 -1.94 16.83 1.81
N ALA A 54 -1.39 15.84 1.11
CA ALA A 54 -0.81 16.04 -0.21
C ALA A 54 -1.84 16.55 -1.23
N GLY A 55 -3.05 15.98 -1.23
CA GLY A 55 -4.14 16.38 -2.11
C GLY A 55 -4.63 17.82 -1.88
N ARG A 56 -4.56 18.33 -0.64
CA ARG A 56 -4.87 19.73 -0.34
C ARG A 56 -3.81 20.72 -0.85
N SER A 57 -2.59 20.27 -1.04
CA SER A 57 -1.43 21.13 -1.35
C SER A 57 -1.06 21.13 -2.83
N ALA A 58 -1.93 20.61 -3.72
CA ALA A 58 -1.62 20.31 -5.13
C ALA A 58 -0.31 19.49 -5.31
N ALA A 59 0.11 18.77 -4.26
CA ALA A 59 1.35 18.03 -4.23
C ALA A 59 1.10 16.59 -4.68
N VAL A 60 2.09 16.01 -5.37
CA VAL A 60 2.07 14.60 -5.74
C VAL A 60 2.64 13.79 -4.58
N ALA A 61 1.83 12.92 -3.99
CA ALA A 61 2.31 11.99 -2.97
C ALA A 61 3.14 10.89 -3.64
N HIS A 62 4.39 10.73 -3.20
CA HIS A 62 5.26 9.64 -3.63
C HIS A 62 5.25 8.53 -2.58
N LEU A 63 4.99 7.30 -3.02
CA LEU A 63 4.93 6.13 -2.15
C LEU A 63 6.12 5.22 -2.47
N ARG A 64 6.88 4.87 -1.44
CA ARG A 64 7.97 3.90 -1.52
C ARG A 64 7.62 2.66 -0.70
N LEU A 65 7.79 1.50 -1.30
CA LEU A 65 7.57 0.20 -0.68
C LEU A 65 8.92 -0.49 -0.54
N ASP A 66 9.37 -0.69 0.70
CA ASP A 66 10.60 -1.42 0.98
C ASP A 66 10.28 -2.73 1.71
N PHE A 67 10.94 -3.81 1.29
CA PHE A 67 11.04 -5.02 2.08
C PHE A 67 12.02 -4.73 3.21
N ILE A 68 11.49 -4.52 4.40
CA ILE A 68 12.32 -4.47 5.59
C ILE A 68 12.34 -5.90 6.11
N ASP A 69 13.52 -6.44 6.32
CA ASP A 69 13.70 -7.80 6.82
C ASP A 69 14.04 -7.75 8.32
N PRO A 70 13.10 -7.46 9.24
CA PRO A 70 13.29 -7.84 10.62
C PRO A 70 12.65 -9.21 10.75
N LYS A 71 13.41 -10.31 10.58
CA LYS A 71 13.09 -11.66 11.10
C LYS A 71 11.77 -11.67 11.90
N PRO A 72 10.58 -11.84 11.26
CA PRO A 72 10.15 -12.94 10.41
C PRO A 72 9.99 -12.58 8.92
N PRO A 73 9.86 -13.60 8.05
CA PRO A 73 9.89 -13.40 6.60
C PRO A 73 8.60 -12.74 6.11
N HIS A 74 8.77 -11.65 5.35
CA HIS A 74 7.76 -10.99 4.50
C HIS A 74 6.81 -9.98 5.16
N VAL A 75 7.35 -8.93 5.79
CA VAL A 75 6.58 -7.70 6.08
C VAL A 75 7.10 -6.55 5.20
N LEU A 76 6.24 -6.06 4.31
CA LEU A 76 6.48 -4.85 3.53
C LEU A 76 6.10 -3.63 4.37
N LYS A 77 7.01 -2.66 4.52
CA LYS A 77 6.66 -1.38 5.14
C LYS A 77 6.39 -0.34 4.05
N LEU A 78 5.29 0.38 4.20
CA LEU A 78 4.95 1.51 3.34
C LEU A 78 5.56 2.79 3.92
N GLN A 79 6.41 3.46 3.14
CA GLN A 79 6.90 4.80 3.44
C GLN A 79 6.25 5.80 2.49
N VAL A 80 5.65 6.84 3.05
CA VAL A 80 5.02 7.93 2.30
C VAL A 80 5.94 9.14 2.35
N GLY A 81 6.40 9.60 1.19
CA GLY A 81 7.16 10.83 1.03
C GLY A 81 6.32 11.87 0.29
N ILE A 82 6.26 13.09 0.81
CA ILE A 82 5.62 14.22 0.12
C ILE A 82 6.74 14.98 -0.60
N GLY A 83 6.69 14.98 -1.93
CA GLY A 83 7.56 15.79 -2.77
C GLY A 83 6.77 16.96 -3.35
N THR A 84 7.28 18.17 -3.22
CA THR A 84 6.77 19.32 -3.96
C THR A 84 7.47 19.37 -5.31
N CYS A 85 6.74 19.14 -6.40
CA CYS A 85 7.26 19.40 -7.74
C CYS A 85 7.31 20.93 -7.95
N PRO A 86 8.48 21.54 -8.23
CA PRO A 86 8.51 22.91 -8.72
C PRO A 86 7.96 22.91 -10.16
N LEU A 87 7.05 23.85 -10.44
CA LEU A 87 6.50 24.11 -11.78
C LEU A 87 7.55 24.74 -12.70
#